data_AF-A0A1G2F477-F1
#
_entry.id   AF-A0A1G2F477-F1
#
_cell.length_a   1.000
_cell.length_b   1.000
_cell.length_c   1.000
_cell.angle_alpha   90.00
_cell.angle_beta   90.00
_cell.angle_gamma   90.00
#
_symmetry.space_group_name_H-M   'P 1'
#
loop_
_entity.id
_entity.type
_entity.pdbx_description
1 polymer ?
#
loop_
_entity_poly.entity_id
_entity_poly.type
_entity_poly.pdbx_seq_one_letter_code
_entity_poly.pdbx_strand_id
1 'polypeptide(L)'
;MNILEMLFGGNTGKRIYRKEFEQAITVLPNISDKEREYLRGVFGNAVKDGITEIELKKVIFGLQHNAGDNLDAIEVESVKRKLFGELEDSR
;
A
#
# COMPACT_ATOMS: atom_id res chain seq x y z
N MET A 1 -4.68 -12.54 -2.86
CA MET A 1 -4.49 -11.49 -3.88
C MET A 1 -3.97 -10.26 -3.17
N ASN A 2 -2.76 -9.83 -3.49
CA ASN A 2 -2.08 -8.69 -2.84
C ASN A 2 -2.00 -7.46 -3.77
N ILE A 3 -1.55 -6.31 -3.24
CA ILE A 3 -1.53 -5.04 -4.01
C ILE A 3 -0.63 -5.11 -5.24
N LEU A 4 0.45 -5.91 -5.18
CA LEU A 4 1.42 -6.03 -6.27
C LEU A 4 0.83 -6.81 -7.45
N GLU A 5 0.18 -7.94 -7.16
CA GLU A 5 -0.53 -8.74 -8.16
C GLU A 5 -1.63 -7.93 -8.84
N MET A 6 -2.42 -7.17 -8.05
CA MET A 6 -3.51 -6.35 -8.57
C MET A 6 -3.04 -5.24 -9.50
N LEU A 7 -1.92 -4.60 -9.17
CA LEU A 7 -1.42 -3.45 -9.91
C LEU A 7 -0.58 -3.85 -11.12
N PHE A 8 0.32 -4.82 -10.96
CA PHE A 8 1.33 -5.15 -11.97
C PHE A 8 1.00 -6.41 -12.75
N GLY A 9 0.30 -7.39 -12.16
CA GLY A 9 -0.03 -8.65 -12.84
C GLY A 9 1.19 -9.38 -13.44
N GLY A 10 2.38 -9.20 -12.84
CA GLY A 10 3.64 -9.74 -13.34
C GLY A 10 4.33 -8.90 -14.43
N ASN A 11 3.76 -7.77 -14.84
CA ASN A 11 4.39 -6.85 -15.79
C ASN A 11 5.37 -5.89 -15.09
N THR A 12 6.65 -6.25 -15.11
CA THR A 12 7.75 -5.50 -14.48
C THR A 12 8.07 -4.16 -15.16
N GLY A 13 7.61 -3.94 -16.39
CA GLY A 13 7.76 -2.67 -17.12
C GLY A 13 6.62 -1.68 -16.90
N LYS A 14 5.54 -2.10 -16.23
CA LYS A 14 4.37 -1.24 -15.97
C LYS A 14 4.73 -0.18 -14.92
N ARG A 15 4.23 1.04 -15.10
CA ARG A 15 4.22 2.09 -14.08
C ARG A 15 2.79 2.33 -13.61
N ILE A 16 2.61 2.52 -12.31
CA ILE A 16 1.32 2.73 -11.68
C ILE A 16 1.18 4.18 -11.27
N TYR A 17 0.12 4.82 -11.74
CA TYR A 17 -0.16 6.21 -11.43
C TYR A 17 -1.19 6.33 -10.29
N ARG A 18 -1.33 7.53 -9.74
CA ARG A 18 -2.24 7.85 -8.63
C ARG A 18 -3.61 7.16 -8.73
N LYS A 19 -4.28 7.31 -9.89
CA LYS A 19 -5.62 6.76 -10.09
C LYS A 19 -5.68 5.24 -9.95
N GLU A 20 -4.71 4.53 -10.52
CA GLU A 20 -4.64 3.07 -10.44
C GLU A 20 -4.35 2.61 -9.01
N PHE A 21 -3.42 3.29 -8.32
CA PHE A 21 -3.12 3.01 -6.92
C PHE A 21 -4.34 3.23 -6.02
N GLU A 22 -5.02 4.37 -6.16
CA GLU A 22 -6.22 4.70 -5.39
C GLU A 22 -7.37 3.71 -5.62
N GLN A 23 -7.56 3.27 -6.87
CA GLN A 23 -8.54 2.23 -7.19
C GLN A 23 -8.19 0.92 -6.51
N ALA A 24 -6.91 0.52 -6.55
CA ALA A 24 -6.46 -0.74 -5.98
C ALA A 24 -6.60 -0.76 -4.45
N ILE A 25 -6.22 0.31 -3.73
CA ILE A 25 -6.41 0.38 -2.27
C ILE A 25 -7.88 0.47 -1.84
N THR A 26 -8.77 0.93 -2.74
CA THR A 26 -10.21 1.02 -2.46
C THR A 26 -10.88 -0.36 -2.52
N VAL A 27 -10.40 -1.24 -3.40
CA VAL A 27 -10.94 -2.60 -3.57
C VAL A 27 -10.14 -3.66 -2.81
N LEU A 28 -9.02 -3.30 -2.19
CA LEU A 28 -8.25 -4.19 -1.33
C LEU A 28 -9.12 -4.66 -0.15
N PRO A 29 -9.31 -5.97 0.03
CA PRO A 29 -10.00 -6.49 1.20
C PRO A 29 -9.18 -6.18 2.47
N ASN A 30 -9.87 -5.98 3.59
CA ASN A 30 -9.27 -5.80 4.92
C ASN A 30 -8.48 -4.49 5.15
N ILE A 31 -8.55 -3.53 4.22
CA ILE A 31 -8.07 -2.15 4.44
C ILE A 31 -9.26 -1.25 4.79
N SER A 32 -9.27 -0.73 6.01
CA SER A 32 -10.23 0.24 6.54
C SER A 32 -10.02 1.63 5.94
N ASP A 33 -11.03 2.51 6.04
CA ASP A 33 -10.94 3.87 5.50
C ASP A 33 -9.79 4.69 6.12
N LYS A 34 -9.53 4.49 7.42
CA LYS A 34 -8.41 5.08 8.15
C LYS A 34 -7.06 4.67 7.55
N GLU A 35 -6.90 3.39 7.23
CA GLU A 35 -5.70 2.86 6.60
C GLU A 35 -5.55 3.34 5.15
N ARG A 36 -6.65 3.47 4.41
CA ARG A 36 -6.63 4.06 3.04
C ARG A 36 -6.15 5.50 3.07
N GLU A 37 -6.61 6.28 4.05
CA GLU A 37 -6.19 7.67 4.19
C GLU A 37 -4.69 7.79 4.47
N TYR A 38 -4.17 6.97 5.38
CA TYR A 38 -2.73 6.86 5.63
C TYR A 38 -1.95 6.53 4.33
N LEU A 39 -2.40 5.52 3.58
CA LEU A 39 -1.77 5.13 2.32
C LEU A 39 -1.82 6.23 1.27
N ARG A 40 -2.93 6.98 1.17
CA ARG A 40 -3.02 8.15 0.27
C ARG A 40 -2.00 9.22 0.63
N GLY A 41 -1.79 9.47 1.92
CA GLY A 41 -0.78 10.41 2.42
C GLY A 41 0.64 9.99 2.04
N VAL A 42 1.01 8.74 2.36
CA VAL A 42 2.38 8.23 2.13
C VAL A 42 2.70 8.08 0.64
N PHE A 43 1.79 7.46 -0.12
CA PHE A 43 2.06 7.15 -1.53
C PHE A 43 1.76 8.31 -2.47
N GLY A 44 1.09 9.38 -2.01
CA GLY A 44 0.60 10.47 -2.85
C GLY A 44 1.66 11.14 -3.72
N ASN A 45 2.90 11.26 -3.22
CA ASN A 45 4.05 11.74 -3.98
C ASN A 45 4.71 10.64 -4.80
N ALA A 46 4.85 9.43 -4.24
CA ALA A 46 5.52 8.31 -4.90
C ALA A 46 4.83 7.87 -6.20
N VAL A 47 3.51 8.02 -6.29
CA VAL A 47 2.71 7.66 -7.48
C VAL A 47 2.49 8.81 -8.46
N LYS A 48 3.04 10.01 -8.19
CA LYS A 48 2.82 11.20 -9.02
C LYS A 48 3.37 11.04 -10.43
N ASP A 49 4.60 10.53 -10.54
CA ASP A 49 5.31 10.33 -11.82
C ASP A 49 5.26 8.87 -12.30
N GLY A 50 4.38 8.08 -11.70
CA GLY A 50 4.26 6.65 -11.93
C GLY A 50 5.31 5.86 -11.16
N ILE A 51 4.87 4.85 -10.40
CA ILE A 51 5.73 4.00 -9.57
C ILE A 51 5.91 2.62 -10.22
N THR A 52 7.13 2.10 -10.22
CA THR A 52 7.43 0.72 -10.61
C THR A 52 7.16 -0.26 -9.47
N GLU A 53 7.11 -1.55 -9.77
CA GLU A 53 6.91 -2.59 -8.76
C GLU A 53 7.99 -2.55 -7.67
N ILE A 54 9.24 -2.33 -8.06
CA ILE A 54 10.39 -2.28 -7.14
C ILE A 54 10.29 -1.05 -6.22
N GLU A 55 9.96 0.12 -6.78
CA GLU A 55 9.77 1.34 -5.99
C GLU A 55 8.59 1.19 -5.02
N LEU A 56 7.48 0.60 -5.47
CA LEU A 56 6.32 0.37 -4.61
C LEU A 56 6.67 -0.56 -3.45
N LYS A 57 7.37 -1.68 -3.71
CA LYS A 57 7.88 -2.56 -2.64
C LYS A 57 8.74 -1.80 -1.63
N LYS A 58 9.67 -0.97 -2.09
CA LYS A 58 10.54 -0.16 -1.21
C LYS A 58 9.73 0.77 -0.32
N VAL A 59 8.72 1.45 -0.86
CA VAL A 59 7.86 2.34 -0.06
C VAL A 59 7.04 1.53 0.96
N ILE A 60 6.47 0.37 0.57
CA ILE A 60 5.73 -0.50 1.49
C ILE A 60 6.62 -0.99 2.64
N PHE A 61 7.84 -1.46 2.35
CA PHE A 61 8.79 -1.88 3.40
C PHE A 61 9.19 -0.72 4.32
N GLY A 62 9.28 0.49 3.77
CA GLY A 62 9.61 1.72 4.49
C GLY A 62 8.45 2.36 5.26
N LEU A 63 7.23 1.78 5.24
CA LEU A 63 6.13 2.32 6.04
C LEU A 63 6.52 2.35 7.51
N GLN A 64 6.21 3.43 8.20
CA GLN A 64 6.47 3.58 9.61
C GLN A 64 5.48 4.59 10.17
N HIS A 65 5.19 4.47 11.46
CA HIS A 65 4.44 5.47 12.19
C HIS A 65 5.29 6.72 12.39
N ASN A 66 4.77 7.87 12.02
CA ASN A 66 5.31 9.19 12.35
C ASN A 66 4.40 9.89 13.35
N ALA A 67 4.99 10.76 14.17
CA ALA A 67 4.22 11.57 15.11
C ALA A 67 3.21 12.46 14.34
N GLY A 68 1.93 12.28 14.65
CA GLY A 68 0.81 12.95 13.97
C GLY A 68 0.11 12.11 12.90
N ASP A 69 0.60 10.89 12.63
CA ASP A 69 -0.13 9.94 11.78
C ASP A 69 -1.38 9.42 12.48
N ASN A 70 -2.43 9.19 11.71
CA ASN A 70 -3.67 8.64 12.24
C ASN A 70 -3.52 7.17 12.69
N LEU A 71 -2.57 6.43 12.12
CA LEU A 71 -2.28 5.04 12.49
C LEU A 71 -1.15 4.99 13.53
N ASP A 72 -1.27 4.11 14.52
CA ASP A 72 -0.17 3.76 15.41
C ASP A 72 0.82 2.76 14.77
N ALA A 73 1.92 2.45 15.46
CA ALA A 73 2.94 1.56 14.93
C ALA A 73 2.44 0.12 14.66
N ILE A 74 1.51 -0.38 15.47
CA ILE A 74 0.93 -1.73 15.30
C ILE A 74 0.02 -1.74 14.08
N GLU A 75 -0.81 -0.70 13.93
CA GLU A 75 -1.67 -0.51 12.77
C GLU A 75 -0.85 -0.40 11.47
N VAL A 76 0.27 0.33 11.48
CA VAL A 76 1.16 0.44 10.30
C VAL A 76 1.76 -0.92 9.92
N GLU A 77 2.21 -1.72 10.89
CA GLU A 77 2.70 -3.08 10.61
C GLU A 77 1.58 -4.00 10.08
N SER A 78 0.36 -3.88 10.60
CA SER A 78 -0.81 -4.59 10.08
C SER A 78 -1.08 -4.20 8.61
N VAL A 79 -1.01 -2.90 8.28
CA VAL A 79 -1.15 -2.40 6.90
C VAL A 79 -0.09 -3.00 5.97
N LYS A 80 1.18 -3.05 6.39
CA LYS A 80 2.25 -3.68 5.59
C LYS A 80 1.90 -5.12 5.21
N ARG A 81 1.51 -5.92 6.20
CA ARG A 81 1.14 -7.34 6.01
C ARG A 81 -0.03 -7.48 5.05
N LYS A 82 -1.10 -6.69 5.26
CA LYS A 82 -2.28 -6.66 4.38
C LYS A 82 -1.90 -6.32 2.93
N LEU A 83 -0.99 -5.36 2.71
CA LEU A 83 -0.53 -5.00 1.36
C LEU A 83 0.23 -6.14 0.68
N PHE A 84 1.01 -6.93 1.42
CA PHE A 84 1.66 -8.14 0.91
C PHE A 84 0.74 -9.36 0.79
N GLY A 85 -0.51 -9.25 1.26
CA GLY A 85 -1.46 -10.35 1.30
C GLY A 85 -1.18 -11.36 2.41
N GLU A 86 -0.35 -10.99 3.37
CA GLU A 86 -0.17 -11.74 4.62
C GLU A 86 -1.38 -11.40 5.50
N LEU A 87 -2.40 -12.25 5.46
CA LEU A 87 -3.50 -12.19 6.42
C LEU A 87 -2.93 -12.54 7.79
N GLU A 88 -3.30 -11.79 8.83
CA GLU A 88 -2.98 -12.17 10.21
C GLU A 88 -3.50 -13.58 10.45
N ASP A 89 -2.56 -14.53 10.54
CA ASP A 89 -2.81 -15.88 11.02
C ASP A 89 -3.42 -15.74 12.41
N SER A 90 -4.74 -15.87 12.49
CA SER A 90 -5.47 -15.90 13.75
C SER A 90 -5.08 -17.20 14.46
N ARG A 91 -4.06 -17.13 15.32
CA ARG A 91 -3.78 -18.17 16.32
C ARG A 91 -4.67 -18.00 17.54
#